data_AF-A0A947RXC0-F1
#
_entry.id   AF-A0A947RXC0-F1
#
_cell.length_a   1.000
_cell.length_b   1.000
_cell.length_c   1.000
_cell.angle_alpha   90.00
_cell.angle_beta   90.00
_cell.angle_gamma   90.00
#
_symmetry.space_group_name_H-M   'P 1'
#
loop_
_entity.id
_entity.type
_entity.pdbx_description
1 polymer ?
#
loop_
_entity_poly.entity_id
_entity_poly.type
_entity_poly.pdbx_seq_one_letter_code
_entity_poly.pdbx_strand_id
1 'polypeptide(L)'
;PLATALGFAVLAFAPTYGVVLIFQAVRRAGNYALARPARETLYTIVTADQRYKAKSFIDTFVYRGGDAVGATVFNFLDKAGAGIAGVSLTAIPLALIWGGVGVVLGAAQQRLAHSKGVNQP
;
A
#
# COMPACT_ATOMS: atom_id res chain seq x y z
N PRO A 1 4.06 -2.84 -4.74
CA PRO A 1 5.09 -3.09 -3.69
C PRO A 1 6.52 -3.08 -4.23
N LEU A 2 6.88 -3.97 -5.15
CA LEU A 2 8.24 -4.04 -5.71
C LEU A 2 8.65 -2.76 -6.44
N ALA A 3 7.81 -2.26 -7.37
CA ALA A 3 8.04 -0.98 -8.03
C ALA A 3 8.17 0.20 -7.04
N THR A 4 7.46 0.12 -5.90
CA THR A 4 7.54 1.11 -4.81
C THR A 4 8.87 1.05 -4.09
N ALA A 5 9.33 -0.16 -3.72
CA ALA A 5 10.63 -0.38 -3.10
C ALA A 5 11.78 0.05 -4.01
N LEU A 6 11.72 -0.31 -5.30
CA LEU A 6 12.70 0.11 -6.29
C LEU A 6 12.72 1.63 -6.48
N GLY A 7 11.56 2.27 -6.57
CA GLY A 7 11.47 3.73 -6.70
C GLY A 7 12.09 4.47 -5.52
N PHE A 8 11.84 4.00 -4.29
CA PHE A 8 12.49 4.55 -3.10
C PHE A 8 13.99 4.25 -3.02
N ALA A 9 14.44 3.08 -3.49
CA ALA A 9 15.86 2.79 -3.61
C ALA A 9 16.55 3.77 -4.58
N VAL A 10 15.96 4.01 -5.76
CA VAL A 10 16.49 4.99 -6.71
C VAL A 10 16.48 6.41 -6.12
N LEU A 11 15.40 6.81 -5.43
CA LEU A 11 15.33 8.11 -4.76
C LEU A 11 16.38 8.28 -3.67
N ALA A 12 16.76 7.20 -2.97
CA ALA A 12 17.78 7.26 -1.93
C ALA A 12 19.15 7.63 -2.50
N PHE A 13 19.49 7.16 -3.71
CA PHE A 13 20.77 7.44 -4.36
C PHE A 13 20.73 8.67 -5.30
N ALA A 14 19.57 8.98 -5.86
CA ALA A 14 19.37 10.09 -6.80
C ALA A 14 18.11 10.91 -6.44
N PRO A 15 18.16 11.73 -5.36
CA PRO A 15 17.02 12.51 -4.86
C PRO A 15 16.76 13.75 -5.74
N THR A 16 16.45 13.54 -7.02
CA THR A 16 16.16 14.61 -7.98
C THR A 16 14.66 14.72 -8.27
N TYR A 17 14.21 15.90 -8.66
CA TYR A 17 12.81 16.14 -9.05
C TYR A 17 12.35 15.19 -10.18
N GLY A 18 13.20 14.92 -11.16
CA GLY A 18 12.88 14.00 -12.26
C GLY A 18 12.58 12.58 -11.79
N VAL A 19 13.37 12.06 -10.85
CA VAL A 19 13.14 10.73 -10.26
C VAL A 19 11.82 10.70 -9.50
N VAL A 20 11.50 11.73 -8.72
CA VAL A 20 10.22 11.83 -8.00
C VAL A 20 9.04 11.82 -8.98
N LEU A 21 9.11 12.58 -10.07
CA LEU A 21 8.04 12.64 -11.07
C LEU A 21 7.80 11.28 -11.73
N ILE A 22 8.85 10.62 -12.20
CA ILE A 22 8.77 9.30 -12.83
C ILE A 22 8.22 8.29 -11.82
N PHE A 23 8.74 8.31 -10.59
CA PHE A 23 8.29 7.41 -9.53
C PHE A 23 6.79 7.57 -9.24
N GLN A 24 6.33 8.81 -9.08
CA GLN A 24 4.93 9.12 -8.82
C GLN A 24 4.05 8.72 -10.00
N ALA A 25 4.51 8.89 -11.24
CA ALA A 25 3.79 8.45 -12.44
C ALA A 25 3.63 6.93 -12.46
N VAL A 26 4.70 6.16 -12.25
CA VAL A 26 4.66 4.68 -12.21
C VAL A 26 3.76 4.19 -11.07
N ARG A 27 3.91 4.76 -9.88
CA ARG A 27 3.09 4.40 -8.71
C ARG A 27 1.62 4.67 -8.96
N ARG A 28 1.30 5.81 -9.58
CA ARG A 28 -0.07 6.19 -9.92
C ARG A 28 -0.66 5.26 -10.99
N ALA A 29 0.09 5.00 -12.06
CA ALA A 29 -0.30 4.05 -13.10
C ALA A 29 -0.58 2.65 -12.51
N GLY A 30 0.35 2.11 -11.70
CA GLY A 30 0.16 0.81 -11.03
C GLY A 30 -1.02 0.80 -10.07
N ASN A 31 -1.30 1.90 -9.38
CA ASN A 31 -2.46 2.00 -8.50
C ASN A 31 -3.78 1.90 -9.28
N TYR A 32 -3.92 2.59 -10.40
CA TYR A 32 -5.14 2.54 -11.21
C TYR A 32 -5.26 1.24 -12.01
N ALA A 33 -4.17 0.77 -12.61
CA ALA A 33 -4.17 -0.41 -13.47
C ALA A 33 -4.24 -1.73 -12.70
N LEU A 34 -3.66 -1.80 -11.50
CA LEU A 34 -3.52 -3.05 -10.74
C LEU A 34 -4.17 -2.99 -9.36
N ALA A 35 -3.79 -2.02 -8.53
CA ALA A 35 -4.19 -2.05 -7.11
C ALA A 35 -5.69 -1.85 -6.91
N ARG A 36 -6.31 -0.93 -7.67
CA ARG A 36 -7.75 -0.70 -7.63
C ARG A 36 -8.56 -1.94 -8.04
N PRO A 37 -8.37 -2.55 -9.23
CA PRO A 37 -9.14 -3.73 -9.61
C PRO A 37 -8.88 -4.91 -8.67
N ALA A 38 -7.64 -5.14 -8.26
CA ALA A 38 -7.32 -6.22 -7.31
C ALA A 38 -8.09 -6.06 -5.98
N ARG A 39 -8.24 -4.83 -5.48
CA ARG A 39 -9.02 -4.57 -4.27
C ARG A 39 -10.50 -4.84 -4.46
N GLU A 40 -11.07 -4.50 -5.62
CA GLU A 40 -12.47 -4.84 -5.90
C GLU A 40 -12.69 -6.36 -5.93
N THR A 41 -11.72 -7.14 -6.43
CA THR A 41 -11.75 -8.61 -6.36
C THR A 41 -11.74 -9.12 -4.92
N LEU A 42 -11.01 -8.50 -4.00
CA LEU A 42 -11.02 -8.88 -2.57
C LEU A 42 -12.40 -8.69 -1.94
N TYR A 43 -13.19 -7.73 -2.43
CA TYR A 43 -14.52 -7.44 -1.90
C TYR A 43 -15.65 -8.32 -2.47
N THR A 44 -15.39 -9.16 -3.47
CA THR A 44 -16.45 -10.02 -4.07
C THR A 44 -16.94 -11.10 -3.11
N ILE A 45 -16.10 -11.52 -2.18
CA ILE A 45 -16.40 -12.59 -1.23
C ILE A 45 -16.94 -12.10 0.13
N VAL A 46 -17.00 -10.79 0.37
CA VAL A 46 -17.51 -10.21 1.63
C VAL A 46 -18.95 -9.74 1.47
N THR A 47 -19.71 -9.70 2.55
CA THR A 47 -21.08 -9.17 2.50
C THR A 47 -21.09 -7.65 2.37
N ALA A 48 -22.22 -7.08 1.94
CA ALA A 48 -22.37 -5.63 1.82
C ALA A 48 -22.13 -4.92 3.17
N ASP A 49 -22.71 -5.43 4.27
CA ASP A 49 -22.50 -4.87 5.62
C ASP A 49 -21.02 -4.86 6.04
N GLN A 50 -20.32 -5.97 5.83
CA GLN A 50 -18.87 -6.05 6.11
C GLN A 50 -18.09 -5.05 5.26
N ARG A 51 -18.40 -4.95 3.96
CA ARG A 51 -17.77 -3.99 3.05
C ARG A 51 -18.01 -2.55 3.48
N TYR A 52 -19.23 -2.20 3.88
CA TYR A 52 -19.58 -0.84 4.31
C TYR A 52 -18.81 -0.44 5.57
N LYS A 53 -18.80 -1.30 6.59
CA LYS A 53 -18.07 -1.07 7.84
C LYS A 53 -16.56 -0.97 7.60
N ALA A 54 -16.00 -1.90 6.83
CA ALA A 54 -14.57 -1.89 6.50
C ALA A 54 -14.19 -0.63 5.72
N LYS A 55 -14.98 -0.23 4.72
CA LYS A 55 -14.69 0.96 3.93
C LYS A 55 -14.73 2.23 4.78
N SER A 56 -15.75 2.40 5.63
CA SER A 56 -15.85 3.57 6.52
C SER A 56 -14.65 3.65 7.49
N PHE A 57 -14.26 2.51 8.07
CA PHE A 57 -13.09 2.42 8.94
C PHE A 57 -11.79 2.75 8.20
N ILE A 58 -11.61 2.21 6.99
CA ILE A 58 -10.42 2.49 6.18
C ILE A 58 -10.35 3.98 5.81
N ASP A 59 -11.44 4.53 5.27
CA ASP A 59 -11.53 5.92 4.77
C ASP A 59 -11.24 6.94 5.89
N THR A 60 -11.63 6.65 7.13
CA THR A 60 -11.44 7.57 8.26
C THR A 60 -10.23 7.21 9.09
N PHE A 61 -10.22 6.04 9.72
CA PHE A 61 -9.20 5.71 10.71
C PHE A 61 -7.87 5.36 10.05
N VAL A 62 -7.89 4.49 9.03
CA VAL A 62 -6.65 4.02 8.41
C VAL A 62 -5.98 5.13 7.60
N TYR A 63 -6.72 5.85 6.77
CA TYR A 63 -6.14 6.95 5.99
C TYR A 63 -5.71 8.12 6.89
N ARG A 64 -6.55 8.60 7.82
CA ARG A 64 -6.17 9.74 8.67
C ARG A 64 -5.08 9.39 9.68
N GLY A 65 -5.19 8.21 10.31
CA GLY A 65 -4.16 7.71 11.22
C GLY A 65 -2.85 7.48 10.49
N GLY A 66 -2.90 6.92 9.27
CA GLY A 66 -1.75 6.75 8.39
C GLY A 66 -1.07 8.06 8.03
N ASP A 67 -1.84 9.10 7.67
CA ASP A 67 -1.29 10.42 7.35
C ASP A 67 -0.64 11.07 8.57
N ALA A 68 -1.28 10.99 9.74
CA ALA A 68 -0.72 11.55 10.98
C ALA A 68 0.57 10.82 11.39
N VAL A 69 0.58 9.49 11.38
CA VAL A 69 1.77 8.68 11.69
C VAL A 69 2.87 8.94 10.66
N GLY A 70 2.54 8.94 9.37
CA GLY A 70 3.49 9.20 8.29
C GLY A 70 4.14 10.57 8.41
N ALA A 71 3.35 11.63 8.64
CA ALA A 71 3.87 12.98 8.85
C ALA A 71 4.71 13.08 10.13
N THR A 72 4.30 12.43 11.22
CA THR A 72 5.06 12.41 12.47
C THR A 72 6.41 11.73 12.29
N VAL A 73 6.44 10.56 11.64
CA VAL A 73 7.68 9.83 11.35
C VAL A 73 8.58 10.61 10.40
N PHE A 74 8.03 11.20 9.34
CA PHE A 74 8.78 12.05 8.43
C PHE A 74 9.43 13.23 9.15
N ASN A 75 8.65 13.98 9.94
CA ASN A 75 9.15 15.13 10.69
C ASN A 75 10.22 14.73 11.73
N PHE A 76 10.06 13.56 12.36
CA PHE A 76 11.05 13.04 13.29
C PHE A 76 12.37 12.72 12.57
N LEU A 77 12.32 12.00 11.45
CA LEU A 77 13.50 11.63 10.66
C LEU A 77 14.20 12.84 10.04
N ASP A 78 13.42 13.81 9.55
CA ASP A 78 13.93 15.07 9.01
C ASP A 78 14.68 15.86 10.08
N LYS A 79 14.09 16.03 11.28
CA LYS A 79 14.74 16.67 12.43
C LYS A 79 15.97 15.92 12.93
N ALA A 80 15.99 14.59 12.80
CA ALA A 80 17.14 13.76 13.14
C ALA A 80 18.27 13.84 12.09
N GLY A 81 18.09 14.61 11.00
CA GLY A 81 19.11 14.82 9.97
C GLY A 81 19.21 13.66 8.96
N ALA A 82 18.21 12.79 8.87
CA ALA A 82 18.23 11.64 7.96
C ALA A 82 18.30 12.06 6.47
N GLY A 83 17.82 13.26 6.15
CA GLY A 83 17.69 13.76 4.79
C GLY A 83 16.77 12.91 3.91
N ILE A 84 16.60 13.30 2.65
CA ILE A 84 15.72 12.60 1.70
C ILE A 84 16.16 11.15 1.50
N ALA A 85 17.47 10.90 1.49
CA ALA A 85 18.04 9.57 1.32
C ALA A 85 17.69 8.65 2.49
N GLY A 86 17.95 9.08 3.73
CA GLY A 86 17.65 8.29 4.93
C GLY A 86 16.15 8.02 5.09
N VAL A 87 15.30 9.02 4.81
CA VAL A 87 13.85 8.83 4.81
C VAL A 87 13.43 7.80 3.76
N SER A 88 13.97 7.88 2.53
CA SER A 88 13.65 6.96 1.43
C SER A 88 14.01 5.51 1.76
N LEU A 89 15.12 5.28 2.46
CA LEU A 89 15.55 3.95 2.87
C LEU A 89 14.54 3.29 3.84
N THR A 90 13.90 4.07 4.73
CA THR A 90 12.88 3.52 5.65
C THR A 90 11.60 3.09 4.93
N ALA A 91 11.31 3.67 3.76
CA ALA A 91 10.15 3.31 2.96
C ALA A 91 10.31 1.97 2.22
N ILE A 92 11.54 1.49 2.02
CA ILE A 92 11.83 0.20 1.36
C ILE A 92 11.26 -0.99 2.16
N PRO A 93 11.63 -1.22 3.43
CA PRO A 93 11.07 -2.34 4.20
C PRO A 93 9.55 -2.22 4.35
N LEU A 94 9.01 -1.00 4.49
CA LEU A 94 7.56 -0.78 4.54
C LEU A 94 6.87 -1.22 3.25
N ALA A 95 7.46 -0.92 2.08
CA ALA A 95 6.95 -1.35 0.79
C ALA A 95 6.99 -2.89 0.63
N LEU A 96 8.01 -3.55 1.17
CA LEU A 96 8.11 -5.01 1.17
C LEU A 96 7.08 -5.66 2.08
N ILE A 97 6.90 -5.14 3.30
CA ILE A 97 5.85 -5.58 4.24
C ILE A 97 4.47 -5.46 3.58
N TRP A 98 4.19 -4.33 2.93
CA TRP A 98 2.94 -4.15 2.20
C TRP A 98 2.77 -5.19 1.06
N GLY A 99 3.86 -5.55 0.38
CA GLY A 99 3.88 -6.65 -0.58
C GLY A 99 3.47 -7.99 0.04
N GLY A 100 4.05 -8.31 1.20
CA GLY A 100 3.68 -9.51 1.97
C GLY A 100 2.19 -9.52 2.34
N VAL A 101 1.65 -8.41 2.83
CA VAL A 101 0.22 -8.27 3.12
C VAL A 101 -0.64 -8.55 1.87
N GLY A 102 -0.23 -8.03 0.72
CA GLY A 102 -0.93 -8.29 -0.55
C GLY A 102 -0.97 -9.77 -0.92
N VAL A 103 0.15 -10.50 -0.75
CA VAL A 103 0.22 -11.95 -1.00
C VAL A 103 -0.69 -12.72 -0.03
N VAL A 104 -0.65 -12.38 1.26
CA VAL A 104 -1.48 -13.01 2.28
C VAL A 104 -2.98 -12.79 2.00
N LEU A 105 -3.37 -11.56 1.66
CA LEU A 105 -4.77 -11.24 1.33
C LEU A 105 -5.24 -11.97 0.07
N GLY A 106 -4.39 -12.05 -0.96
CA GLY A 106 -4.70 -12.82 -2.17
C GLY A 106 -4.92 -14.30 -1.88
N ALA A 107 -4.02 -14.91 -1.10
CA ALA A 107 -4.16 -16.31 -0.69
C ALA A 107 -5.40 -16.55 0.19
N ALA A 108 -5.69 -15.63 1.11
CA ALA A 108 -6.88 -15.71 1.96
C ALA A 108 -8.17 -15.60 1.14
N GLN A 109 -8.21 -14.70 0.15
CA GLN A 109 -9.36 -14.54 -0.75
C GLN A 109 -9.61 -15.82 -1.55
N GLN A 110 -8.57 -16.43 -2.12
CA GLN A 110 -8.69 -17.69 -2.87
C GLN A 110 -9.22 -18.82 -1.99
N ARG A 111 -8.68 -18.98 -0.78
CA ARG A 111 -9.14 -20.00 0.19
C ARG A 111 -10.62 -19.83 0.52
N LEU A 112 -11.03 -18.60 0.84
CA LEU A 112 -12.43 -18.29 1.21
C LEU A 112 -13.38 -18.41 0.01
N ALA A 113 -12.94 -18.06 -1.20
CA ALA A 113 -13.71 -18.23 -2.42
C ALA A 113 -14.00 -19.72 -2.70
N HIS A 114 -13.00 -20.59 -2.56
CA HIS A 114 -13.18 -22.04 -2.69
C HIS A 114 -14.16 -22.60 -1.65
N SER A 115 -14.05 -22.21 -0.38
CA SER A 115 -14.99 -22.67 0.66
C SER A 115 -16.44 -22.23 0.40
N LYS A 116 -16.66 -21.03 -0.17
CA LYS A 116 -18.01 -20.56 -0.52
C LYS A 116 -18.59 -21.25 -1.75
N GLY A 117 -17.75 -21.58 -2.74
CA GLY A 117 -18.17 -22.33 -3.92
C GLY A 117 -18.51 -23.80 -3.63
N VAL A 118 -17.89 -24.40 -2.62
CA VAL A 118 -18.19 -25.78 -2.15
C VAL A 118 -19.47 -25.86 -1.32
N ASN A 119 -19.92 -24.74 -0.72
CA ASN A 119 -21.10 -24.68 0.15
C ASN A 119 -22.36 -24.11 -0.54
N GLN A 120 -22.36 -23.95 -1.87
CA GLN A 120 -23.58 -23.67 -2.63
C GLN A 120 -24.20 -25.00 -3.09
N PRO A 121 -25.43 -25.36 -2.67
CA PRO A 121 -26.16 -26.50 -3.23
C PRO A 121 -26.56 -26.28 -4.69
#